data_AF-A0A8J7J046-F1
#
_entry.id   AF-A0A8J7J046-F1
#
_cell.length_a   1.000
_cell.length_b   1.000
_cell.length_c   1.000
_cell.angle_alpha   90.00
_cell.angle_beta   90.00
_cell.angle_gamma   90.00
#
_symmetry.space_group_name_H-M   'P 1'
#
loop_
_entity.id
_entity.type
_entity.pdbx_description
1 polymer ?
#
loop_
_entity_poly.entity_id
_entity_poly.type
_entity_poly.pdbx_seq_one_letter_code
_entity_poly.pdbx_strand_id
1 'polypeptide(L)'
;MKQIVFILALLFSAGALSAQQHSFEFEAGTITLADLRQAFDEMSPYWPEVPDLIARAMVAAEDPNFHDRVSMSSPITSNLADALMFDQAPGLKTHAARFKMTLLLANALTHDEILNWYLQAIYTGQGCYGTAATAWAYFDVGHDALTAEKVAYVIALSRSPQGYHPQREQERALLSRNRVLEEMQKAGTFPKSQLAVLQALPLGVIDPLERCDLG
;
A
#
# COMPACT_ATOMS: atom_id res chain seq x y z
N MET A 1 -4.09 -16.81 6.91
CA MET A 1 -3.58 -15.47 7.30
C MET A 1 -4.69 -14.40 7.43
N LYS A 2 -5.48 -14.41 8.51
CA LYS A 2 -6.43 -13.31 8.90
C LYS A 2 -5.80 -12.33 9.92
N GLN A 3 -4.48 -12.37 10.08
CA GLN A 3 -3.81 -11.87 11.29
C GLN A 3 -3.26 -10.44 11.20
N ILE A 4 -3.07 -9.87 10.01
CA ILE A 4 -2.57 -8.48 9.91
C ILE A 4 -3.70 -7.46 10.24
N VAL A 5 -4.96 -7.83 10.00
CA VAL A 5 -6.15 -7.05 10.42
C VAL A 5 -6.42 -7.19 11.93
N PHE A 6 -5.85 -8.22 12.58
CA PHE A 6 -6.08 -8.49 14.01
C PHE A 6 -5.24 -7.61 14.95
N ILE A 7 -4.23 -6.89 14.46
CA ILE A 7 -3.37 -6.04 15.31
C ILE A 7 -4.07 -4.72 15.68
N LEU A 8 -4.97 -4.20 14.84
CA LEU A 8 -5.87 -3.11 15.26
C LEU A 8 -7.06 -3.61 16.11
N ALA A 9 -7.41 -4.90 16.03
CA ALA A 9 -8.50 -5.49 16.83
C ALA A 9 -8.04 -5.94 18.23
N LEU A 10 -6.77 -6.31 18.43
CA LEU A 10 -6.22 -6.70 19.74
C LEU A 10 -5.85 -5.51 20.64
N LEU A 11 -5.67 -4.32 20.08
CA LEU A 11 -5.49 -3.09 20.87
C LEU A 11 -6.77 -2.66 21.62
N PHE A 12 -7.92 -3.30 21.36
CA PHE A 12 -9.18 -3.03 22.04
C PHE A 12 -9.43 -3.85 23.32
N SER A 13 -8.48 -4.69 23.75
CA SER A 13 -8.63 -5.50 24.98
C SER A 13 -7.47 -5.39 25.96
N ALA A 14 -7.09 -4.18 26.37
CA ALA A 14 -6.49 -3.94 27.68
C ALA A 14 -6.63 -2.47 28.07
N GLY A 15 -7.38 -2.20 29.14
CA GLY A 15 -7.60 -0.85 29.64
C GLY A 15 -6.38 -0.22 30.33
N ALA A 16 -6.41 1.11 30.31
CA ALA A 16 -5.73 2.10 31.16
C ALA A 16 -4.24 2.41 30.90
N LEU A 17 -3.94 3.62 30.39
CA LEU A 17 -3.47 4.76 31.20
C LEU A 17 -3.42 6.07 30.39
N SER A 18 -3.47 7.19 31.12
CA SER A 18 -3.70 8.56 30.66
C SER A 18 -2.69 9.16 29.67
N ALA A 19 -3.20 9.84 28.63
CA ALA A 19 -2.62 11.07 28.08
C ALA A 19 -3.69 11.88 27.27
N GLN A 20 -4.14 13.00 27.84
CA GLN A 20 -4.60 14.17 27.07
C GLN A 20 -3.40 14.63 26.21
N GLN A 21 -3.45 14.93 24.92
CA GLN A 21 -4.47 15.49 24.02
C GLN A 21 -4.28 14.87 22.60
N HIS A 22 -5.31 14.99 21.74
CA HIS A 22 -5.41 14.47 20.36
C HIS A 22 -6.00 13.06 20.19
N SER A 23 -7.03 12.75 20.98
CA SER A 23 -7.97 11.67 20.72
C SER A 23 -8.97 12.06 19.63
N PHE A 24 -9.13 11.26 18.58
CA PHE A 24 -10.24 11.41 17.64
C PHE A 24 -11.24 10.27 17.86
N GLU A 25 -12.48 10.64 18.19
CA GLU A 25 -13.59 9.68 18.23
C GLU A 25 -13.91 9.22 16.80
N PHE A 26 -13.80 7.92 16.58
CA PHE A 26 -14.43 7.18 15.50
C PHE A 26 -15.65 6.46 16.09
N GLU A 27 -16.70 6.23 15.32
CA GLU A 27 -17.95 5.60 15.83
C GLU A 27 -17.74 4.14 16.33
N ALA A 28 -16.54 3.58 16.21
CA ALA A 28 -16.12 2.28 16.73
C ALA A 28 -15.13 2.35 17.92
N GLY A 29 -14.73 3.55 18.37
CA GLY A 29 -13.71 3.75 19.42
C GLY A 29 -12.86 5.00 19.20
N THR A 30 -11.96 5.30 20.14
CA THR A 30 -11.03 6.43 20.01
C THR A 30 -9.67 5.91 19.55
N ILE A 31 -9.20 6.30 18.35
CA ILE A 31 -7.82 6.05 17.92
C ILE A 31 -7.01 7.31 18.20
N THR A 32 -5.87 7.13 18.86
CA THR A 32 -4.94 8.20 19.23
C THR A 32 -3.65 8.11 18.42
N LEU A 33 -2.84 9.18 18.49
CA LEU A 33 -1.49 9.18 17.92
C LEU A 33 -0.60 8.10 18.54
N ALA A 34 -0.74 7.86 19.84
CA ALA A 34 0.03 6.84 20.55
C ALA A 34 -0.32 5.43 20.07
N ASP A 35 -1.60 5.15 19.81
CA ASP A 35 -2.04 3.85 19.31
C ASP A 35 -1.44 3.55 17.93
N LEU A 36 -1.43 4.53 17.03
CA LEU A 36 -0.84 4.35 15.69
C LEU A 36 0.67 4.18 15.74
N ARG A 37 1.35 4.96 16.59
CA ARG A 37 2.81 4.82 16.77
C ARG A 37 3.16 3.45 17.34
N GLN A 38 2.45 3.03 18.40
CA GLN A 38 2.64 1.73 19.02
C GLN A 38 2.40 0.59 18.02
N ALA A 39 1.30 0.65 17.26
CA ALA A 39 1.01 -0.35 16.24
C ALA A 39 2.14 -0.45 15.20
N PHE A 40 2.66 0.69 14.72
CA PHE A 40 3.80 0.69 13.80
C PHE A 40 5.06 0.07 14.43
N ASP A 41 5.42 0.47 15.65
CA ASP A 41 6.61 -0.03 16.35
C ASP A 41 6.53 -1.53 16.65
N GLU A 42 5.33 -2.06 16.91
CA GLU A 42 5.09 -3.49 17.14
C GLU A 42 5.18 -4.32 15.85
N MET A 43 4.69 -3.80 14.72
CA MET A 43 4.61 -4.55 13.48
C MET A 43 5.85 -4.42 12.59
N SER A 44 6.43 -3.22 12.51
CA SER A 44 7.51 -2.90 11.58
C SER A 44 8.75 -3.79 11.69
N PRO A 45 9.15 -4.34 12.86
CA PRO A 45 10.28 -5.26 12.94
C PRO A 45 10.08 -6.59 12.18
N TYR A 46 8.83 -6.96 11.88
CA TYR A 46 8.48 -8.20 11.19
C TYR A 46 8.22 -8.01 9.70
N TRP A 47 8.21 -6.78 9.21
CA TRP A 47 8.01 -6.51 7.80
C TRP A 47 9.28 -6.78 7.01
N PRO A 48 9.19 -7.46 5.86
CA PRO A 48 10.35 -7.59 4.99
C PRO A 48 10.77 -6.20 4.48
N GLU A 49 12.07 -6.02 4.30
CA GLU A 49 12.65 -4.77 3.80
C GLU A 49 12.08 -4.42 2.43
N VAL A 50 11.70 -3.17 2.22
CA VAL A 50 11.16 -2.71 0.94
C VAL A 50 12.32 -2.40 -0.02
N PRO A 51 12.41 -3.09 -1.18
CA PRO A 51 13.39 -2.73 -2.21
C PRO A 51 13.23 -1.29 -2.71
N ASP A 52 14.34 -0.57 -2.91
CA ASP A 52 14.35 0.83 -3.38
C ASP A 52 13.54 1.02 -4.68
N LEU A 53 13.62 0.05 -5.60
CA LEU A 53 12.85 0.07 -6.84
C LEU A 53 11.34 0.16 -6.59
N ILE A 54 10.82 -0.56 -5.60
CA ILE A 54 9.41 -0.57 -5.24
C ILE A 54 9.02 0.76 -4.59
N ALA A 55 9.80 1.23 -3.61
CA ALA A 55 9.55 2.49 -2.92
C ALA A 55 9.53 3.67 -3.90
N ARG A 56 10.57 3.80 -4.74
CA ARG A 56 10.67 4.87 -5.74
C ARG A 56 9.58 4.79 -6.79
N ALA A 57 9.23 3.60 -7.25
CA ALA A 57 8.16 3.42 -8.22
C ALA A 57 6.79 3.83 -7.64
N MET A 58 6.51 3.48 -6.37
CA MET A 58 5.29 3.85 -5.70
C MET A 58 5.19 5.38 -5.55
N VAL A 59 6.25 6.03 -5.07
CA VAL A 59 6.32 7.50 -4.97
C VAL A 59 6.13 8.14 -6.35
N ALA A 60 6.87 7.68 -7.37
CA ALA A 60 6.75 8.22 -8.72
C ALA A 60 5.33 8.11 -9.29
N ALA A 61 4.63 7.01 -9.01
CA ALA A 61 3.33 6.75 -9.61
C ALA A 61 2.16 7.40 -8.85
N GLU A 62 2.20 7.41 -7.52
CA GLU A 62 1.08 7.84 -6.67
C GLU A 62 1.26 9.27 -6.13
N ASP A 63 2.49 9.68 -5.84
CA ASP A 63 2.76 10.98 -5.23
C ASP A 63 4.20 11.45 -5.49
N PRO A 64 4.51 12.01 -6.68
CA PRO A 64 5.87 12.42 -7.05
C PRO A 64 6.53 13.45 -6.11
N ASN A 65 5.73 14.18 -5.32
CA ASN A 65 6.23 15.17 -4.36
C ASN A 65 6.09 14.68 -2.91
N PHE A 66 5.98 13.36 -2.69
CA PHE A 66 5.67 12.75 -1.40
C PHE A 66 6.53 13.31 -0.26
N HIS A 67 7.85 13.38 -0.46
CA HIS A 67 8.77 13.82 0.58
C HIS A 67 8.82 15.35 0.75
N ASP A 68 8.36 16.12 -0.25
CA ASP A 68 8.40 17.58 -0.25
C ASP A 68 7.10 18.23 0.26
N ARG A 69 6.00 17.46 0.29
CA ARG A 69 4.70 17.96 0.75
C ARG A 69 4.51 17.73 2.25
N VAL A 70 3.50 18.40 2.81
CA VAL A 70 3.02 18.09 4.16
C VAL A 70 2.32 16.73 4.12
N SER A 71 2.69 15.79 5.00
CA SER A 71 2.20 14.40 4.98
C SER A 71 0.67 14.30 4.98
N MET A 72 -0.04 15.20 5.67
CA MET A 72 -1.51 15.21 5.69
C MET A 72 -2.16 15.48 4.32
N SER A 73 -1.41 16.04 3.38
CA SER A 73 -1.86 16.35 2.02
C SER A 73 -1.43 15.29 1.00
N SER A 74 -0.77 14.22 1.44
CA SER A 74 -0.28 13.16 0.57
C SER A 74 -1.40 12.20 0.16
N PRO A 75 -1.54 11.89 -1.15
CA PRO A 75 -2.31 10.75 -1.62
C PRO A 75 -1.89 9.43 -0.97
N ILE A 76 -0.58 9.18 -0.79
CA ILE A 76 -0.07 7.96 -0.16
C ILE A 76 -0.54 7.86 1.29
N THR A 77 -0.39 8.92 2.10
CA THR A 77 -0.88 8.92 3.48
C THR A 77 -2.40 8.73 3.54
N SER A 78 -3.14 9.35 2.62
CA SER A 78 -4.59 9.21 2.54
C SER A 78 -5.02 7.83 2.06
N ASN A 79 -4.23 7.15 1.23
CA ASN A 79 -4.50 5.80 0.76
C ASN A 79 -4.14 4.76 1.85
N LEU A 80 -3.12 5.01 2.67
CA LEU A 80 -2.85 4.22 3.88
C LEU A 80 -4.04 4.32 4.85
N ALA A 81 -4.57 5.52 5.08
CA ALA A 81 -5.77 5.70 5.89
C ALA A 81 -6.94 4.82 5.39
N ASP A 82 -7.23 4.84 4.08
CA ASP A 82 -8.27 3.98 3.50
C ASP A 82 -7.97 2.48 3.66
N ALA A 83 -6.70 2.07 3.49
CA ALA A 83 -6.29 0.68 3.64
C ALA A 83 -6.51 0.16 5.07
N LEU A 84 -6.15 0.94 6.09
CA LEU A 84 -6.36 0.60 7.51
C LEU A 84 -7.84 0.62 7.90
N MET A 85 -8.67 1.38 7.18
CA MET A 85 -10.12 1.45 7.40
C MET A 85 -10.91 0.44 6.55
N PHE A 86 -10.24 -0.43 5.77
CA PHE A 86 -10.92 -1.23 4.75
C PHE A 86 -11.99 -2.19 5.31
N ASP A 87 -11.76 -2.80 6.48
CA ASP A 87 -12.69 -3.77 7.10
C ASP A 87 -13.69 -3.13 8.07
N GLN A 88 -13.70 -1.79 8.14
CA GLN A 88 -14.62 -1.06 9.01
C GLN A 88 -16.03 -1.06 8.43
N ALA A 89 -17.05 -1.10 9.30
CA ALA A 89 -18.46 -1.10 8.93
C ALA A 89 -18.78 0.00 7.88
N PRO A 90 -19.74 -0.22 6.95
CA PRO A 90 -19.99 0.67 5.80
C PRO A 90 -20.18 2.17 6.11
N GLY A 91 -20.50 2.54 7.35
CA GLY A 91 -20.60 3.93 7.82
C GLY A 91 -19.28 4.61 8.21
N LEU A 92 -18.18 3.86 8.35
CA LEU A 92 -16.89 4.37 8.83
C LEU A 92 -16.01 4.94 7.71
N LYS A 93 -16.31 4.65 6.43
CA LYS A 93 -15.55 5.17 5.27
C LYS A 93 -16.09 6.51 4.76
N THR A 94 -16.40 7.44 5.67
CA THR A 94 -16.74 8.80 5.26
C THR A 94 -15.47 9.57 4.88
N HIS A 95 -15.60 10.56 3.99
CA HIS A 95 -14.50 11.48 3.68
C HIS A 95 -13.94 12.15 4.94
N ALA A 96 -14.78 12.45 5.92
CA ALA A 96 -14.37 13.01 7.20
C ALA A 96 -13.54 12.03 8.05
N ALA A 97 -13.94 10.76 8.11
CA ALA A 97 -13.20 9.73 8.83
C ALA A 97 -11.84 9.46 8.16
N ARG A 98 -11.80 9.38 6.82
CA ARG A 98 -10.53 9.29 6.06
C ARG A 98 -9.61 10.45 6.41
N PHE A 99 -10.11 11.69 6.34
CA PHE A 99 -9.31 12.88 6.65
C PHE A 99 -8.76 12.87 8.09
N LYS A 100 -9.58 12.50 9.08
CA LYS A 100 -9.13 12.35 10.47
C LYS A 100 -8.02 11.31 10.61
N MET A 101 -8.16 10.15 9.97
CA MET A 101 -7.13 9.10 9.98
C MET A 101 -5.84 9.56 9.28
N THR A 102 -5.94 10.24 8.13
CA THR A 102 -4.79 10.85 7.45
C THR A 102 -4.04 11.82 8.35
N LEU A 103 -4.77 12.69 9.08
CA LEU A 103 -4.17 13.62 10.05
C LEU A 103 -3.44 12.87 11.17
N LEU A 104 -4.07 11.84 11.72
CA LEU A 104 -3.47 11.02 12.77
C LEU A 104 -2.17 10.35 12.29
N LEU A 105 -2.20 9.68 11.13
CA LEU A 105 -1.01 9.05 10.53
C LEU A 105 0.10 10.06 10.28
N ALA A 106 -0.23 11.22 9.69
CA ALA A 106 0.71 12.29 9.39
C ALA A 106 1.41 12.89 10.62
N ASN A 107 0.77 12.85 11.79
CA ASN A 107 1.35 13.35 13.04
C ASN A 107 2.06 12.25 13.86
N ALA A 108 1.70 10.98 13.66
CA ALA A 108 2.28 9.85 14.39
C ALA A 108 3.54 9.28 13.72
N LEU A 109 3.66 9.42 12.39
CA LEU A 109 4.66 8.74 11.58
C LEU A 109 5.37 9.69 10.62
N THR A 110 6.63 9.37 10.32
CA THR A 110 7.42 10.02 9.27
C THR A 110 6.95 9.58 7.87
N HIS A 111 7.37 10.30 6.82
CA HIS A 111 7.09 9.91 5.42
C HIS A 111 7.56 8.48 5.11
N ASP A 112 8.75 8.11 5.55
CA ASP A 112 9.32 6.79 5.25
C ASP A 112 8.57 5.68 5.99
N GLU A 113 8.16 5.91 7.24
CA GLU A 113 7.32 4.98 8.00
C GLU A 113 5.94 4.82 7.36
N ILE A 114 5.33 5.91 6.89
CA ILE A 114 4.04 5.89 6.17
C ILE A 114 4.17 5.09 4.87
N LEU A 115 5.22 5.35 4.07
CA LEU A 115 5.44 4.64 2.82
C LEU A 115 5.67 3.16 3.06
N ASN A 116 6.50 2.83 4.07
CA ASN A 116 6.77 1.45 4.45
C ASN A 116 5.46 0.74 4.83
N TRP A 117 4.67 1.29 5.75
CA TRP A 117 3.40 0.68 6.14
C TRP A 117 2.42 0.57 4.96
N TYR A 118 2.34 1.60 4.12
CA TYR A 118 1.49 1.57 2.92
C TYR A 118 1.84 0.39 2.02
N LEU A 119 3.12 0.17 1.73
CA LEU A 119 3.58 -0.92 0.87
C LEU A 119 3.32 -2.32 1.45
N GLN A 120 3.01 -2.43 2.74
CA GLN A 120 2.61 -3.67 3.41
C GLN A 120 1.09 -3.82 3.47
N ALA A 121 0.36 -2.71 3.58
CA ALA A 121 -1.08 -2.69 3.77
C ALA A 121 -1.90 -2.65 2.46
N ILE A 122 -1.28 -2.34 1.32
CA ILE A 122 -2.01 -2.22 0.05
C ILE A 122 -2.62 -3.54 -0.39
N TYR A 123 -3.93 -3.53 -0.65
CA TYR A 123 -4.59 -4.67 -1.28
C TYR A 123 -4.34 -4.69 -2.78
N THR A 124 -3.89 -5.81 -3.32
CA THR A 124 -3.51 -5.96 -4.75
C THR A 124 -4.29 -7.05 -5.48
N GLY A 125 -5.26 -7.69 -4.81
CA GLY A 125 -6.06 -8.78 -5.39
C GLY A 125 -5.60 -10.15 -4.90
N GLN A 126 -6.33 -11.21 -5.24
CA GLN A 126 -6.05 -12.60 -4.82
C GLN A 126 -5.85 -12.80 -3.30
N GLY A 127 -6.51 -11.98 -2.47
CA GLY A 127 -6.31 -12.00 -1.02
C GLY A 127 -4.95 -11.47 -0.56
N CYS A 128 -4.14 -10.91 -1.47
CA CYS A 128 -2.78 -10.45 -1.21
C CYS A 128 -2.75 -9.00 -0.75
N TYR A 129 -2.00 -8.78 0.33
CA TYR A 129 -1.71 -7.48 0.91
C TYR A 129 -0.20 -7.26 0.90
N GLY A 130 0.19 -6.09 0.43
CA GLY A 130 1.57 -5.68 0.31
C GLY A 130 2.33 -6.35 -0.83
N THR A 131 3.49 -5.77 -1.14
CA THR A 131 4.23 -6.10 -2.36
C THR A 131 4.90 -7.48 -2.33
N ALA A 132 5.32 -7.95 -1.15
CA ALA A 132 5.90 -9.29 -0.97
C ALA A 132 4.92 -10.41 -1.31
N ALA A 133 3.70 -10.31 -0.78
CA ALA A 133 2.65 -11.29 -1.03
C ALA A 133 2.26 -11.31 -2.52
N THR A 134 2.14 -10.13 -3.15
CA THR A 134 1.87 -10.03 -4.59
C THR A 134 3.00 -10.61 -5.44
N ALA A 135 4.27 -10.36 -5.07
CA ALA A 135 5.42 -10.87 -5.81
C ALA A 135 5.38 -12.39 -5.94
N TRP A 136 5.14 -13.06 -4.81
CA TRP A 136 4.94 -14.50 -4.79
C TRP A 136 3.71 -14.90 -5.58
N ALA A 137 2.55 -14.32 -5.27
CA ALA A 137 1.29 -14.85 -5.80
C ALA A 137 1.07 -14.63 -7.31
N TYR A 138 1.67 -13.56 -7.85
CA TYR A 138 1.53 -13.20 -9.27
C TYR A 138 2.70 -13.67 -10.11
N PHE A 139 3.90 -13.86 -9.53
CA PHE A 139 5.11 -14.07 -10.32
C PHE A 139 6.01 -15.21 -9.83
N ASP A 140 5.66 -15.88 -8.72
CA ASP A 140 6.45 -16.93 -8.07
C ASP A 140 7.92 -16.50 -7.79
N VAL A 141 8.09 -15.27 -7.30
CA VAL A 141 9.40 -14.73 -6.91
C VAL A 141 9.35 -13.96 -5.60
N GLY A 142 10.52 -13.75 -4.99
CA GLY A 142 10.69 -12.76 -3.92
C GLY A 142 10.49 -11.33 -4.44
N HIS A 143 10.08 -10.41 -3.56
CA HIS A 143 9.87 -9.00 -3.94
C HIS A 143 11.13 -8.26 -4.38
N ASP A 144 12.29 -8.72 -3.93
CA ASP A 144 13.63 -8.25 -4.31
C ASP A 144 14.01 -8.67 -5.73
N ALA A 145 13.33 -9.66 -6.29
CA ALA A 145 13.48 -10.12 -7.66
C ALA A 145 12.44 -9.52 -8.63
N LEU A 146 11.63 -8.55 -8.19
CA LEU A 146 10.70 -7.86 -9.07
C LEU A 146 11.45 -6.90 -10.02
N THR A 147 11.26 -7.12 -11.31
CA THR A 147 11.73 -6.24 -12.39
C THR A 147 10.83 -5.01 -12.53
N ALA A 148 11.31 -3.96 -13.22
CA ALA A 148 10.60 -2.67 -13.31
C ALA A 148 9.16 -2.79 -13.86
N GLU A 149 8.93 -3.64 -14.87
CA GLU A 149 7.61 -3.90 -15.44
C GLU A 149 6.68 -4.67 -14.50
N LYS A 150 7.23 -5.55 -13.66
CA LYS A 150 6.46 -6.28 -12.63
C LYS A 150 6.10 -5.36 -11.48
N VAL A 151 7.05 -4.55 -10.99
CA VAL A 151 6.80 -3.51 -9.98
C VAL A 151 5.72 -2.54 -10.47
N ALA A 152 5.82 -2.09 -11.72
CA ALA A 152 4.82 -1.22 -12.32
C ALA A 152 3.43 -1.86 -12.35
N TYR A 153 3.34 -3.18 -12.54
CA TYR A 153 2.07 -3.89 -12.51
C TYR A 153 1.53 -4.06 -11.08
N VAL A 154 2.37 -4.34 -10.09
CA VAL A 154 1.97 -4.38 -8.67
C VAL A 154 1.38 -3.04 -8.22
N ILE A 155 2.00 -1.93 -8.61
CA ILE A 155 1.48 -0.58 -8.32
C ILE A 155 0.19 -0.30 -9.10
N ALA A 156 0.08 -0.75 -10.35
CA ALA A 156 -1.18 -0.65 -11.08
C ALA A 156 -2.32 -1.37 -10.34
N LEU A 157 -2.05 -2.58 -9.80
CA LEU A 157 -3.04 -3.36 -9.04
C LEU A 157 -3.55 -2.62 -7.80
N SER A 158 -2.71 -1.88 -7.08
CA SER A 158 -3.16 -1.16 -5.86
C SER A 158 -4.26 -0.11 -6.13
N ARG A 159 -4.33 0.41 -7.37
CA ARG A 159 -5.37 1.35 -7.81
C ARG A 159 -6.71 0.68 -8.09
N SER A 160 -6.71 -0.52 -8.65
CA SER A 160 -7.92 -1.27 -8.97
C SER A 160 -7.64 -2.78 -9.10
N PRO A 161 -7.60 -3.52 -7.98
CA PRO A 161 -7.21 -4.93 -7.99
C PRO A 161 -8.05 -5.81 -8.92
N GLN A 162 -9.38 -5.59 -8.93
CA GLN A 162 -10.29 -6.33 -9.79
C GLN A 162 -10.31 -5.78 -11.21
N GLY A 163 -10.18 -4.45 -11.37
CA GLY A 163 -10.21 -3.78 -12.68
C GLY A 163 -8.96 -4.00 -13.53
N TYR A 164 -7.87 -4.50 -12.92
CA TYR A 164 -6.60 -4.80 -13.58
C TYR A 164 -6.20 -6.26 -13.41
N HIS A 165 -7.16 -7.16 -13.22
CA HIS A 165 -6.90 -8.60 -13.13
C HIS A 165 -6.27 -9.15 -14.42
N PRO A 166 -5.18 -9.95 -14.37
CA PRO A 166 -4.38 -10.21 -15.55
C PRO A 166 -5.07 -11.10 -16.60
N GLN A 167 -5.96 -12.01 -16.18
CA GLN A 167 -6.72 -12.86 -17.13
C GLN A 167 -8.06 -12.23 -17.56
N ARG A 168 -8.71 -11.44 -16.70
CA ARG A 168 -10.07 -10.92 -16.94
C ARG A 168 -10.04 -9.55 -17.61
N GLU A 169 -9.01 -8.77 -17.33
CA GLU A 169 -8.90 -7.35 -17.67
C GLU A 169 -7.52 -7.01 -18.24
N GLN A 170 -6.94 -7.95 -19.01
CA GLN A 170 -5.54 -7.90 -19.44
C GLN A 170 -5.17 -6.60 -20.16
N GLU A 171 -6.02 -6.12 -21.06
CA GLU A 171 -5.77 -4.87 -21.79
C GLU A 171 -5.71 -3.66 -20.83
N ARG A 172 -6.67 -3.57 -19.90
CA ARG A 172 -6.71 -2.51 -18.89
C ARG A 172 -5.50 -2.58 -17.96
N ALA A 173 -5.08 -3.79 -17.59
CA ALA A 173 -3.89 -4.04 -16.78
C ALA A 173 -2.61 -3.57 -17.48
N LEU A 174 -2.43 -3.92 -18.76
CA LEU A 174 -1.27 -3.49 -19.58
C LEU A 174 -1.23 -1.96 -19.71
N LEU A 175 -2.36 -1.32 -19.99
CA LEU A 175 -2.46 0.14 -20.08
C LEU A 175 -2.11 0.82 -18.75
N SER A 176 -2.62 0.29 -17.64
CA SER A 176 -2.35 0.84 -16.30
C SER A 176 -0.87 0.70 -15.91
N ARG A 177 -0.28 -0.49 -16.10
CA ARG A 177 1.15 -0.73 -15.91
C ARG A 177 1.99 0.21 -16.79
N ASN A 178 1.60 0.42 -18.04
CA ASN A 178 2.35 1.30 -18.95
C ASN A 178 2.39 2.75 -18.48
N ARG A 179 1.30 3.25 -17.89
CA ARG A 179 1.28 4.57 -17.26
C ARG A 179 2.22 4.62 -16.05
N VAL A 180 2.26 3.59 -15.22
CA VAL A 180 3.21 3.51 -14.10
C VAL A 180 4.65 3.51 -14.61
N LEU A 181 4.96 2.75 -15.67
CA LEU A 181 6.28 2.77 -16.31
C LEU A 181 6.66 4.18 -16.83
N GLU A 182 5.70 4.92 -17.39
CA GLU A 182 5.93 6.32 -17.80
C GLU A 182 6.29 7.22 -16.62
N GLU A 183 5.59 7.09 -15.49
CA GLU A 183 5.90 7.86 -14.27
C GLU A 183 7.26 7.46 -13.67
N MET A 184 7.57 6.15 -13.62
CA MET A 184 8.89 5.65 -13.21
C MET A 184 10.01 6.18 -14.11
N GLN A 185 9.77 6.25 -15.42
CA GLN A 185 10.74 6.81 -16.36
C GLN A 185 10.97 8.30 -16.09
N LYS A 186 9.90 9.09 -15.91
CA LYS A 186 9.99 10.52 -15.60
C LYS A 186 10.74 10.78 -14.29
N ALA A 187 10.57 9.91 -13.31
CA ALA A 187 11.30 9.93 -12.03
C ALA A 187 12.75 9.40 -12.12
N GLY A 188 13.23 9.03 -13.32
CA GLY A 188 14.60 8.60 -13.53
C GLY A 188 14.92 7.20 -12.98
N THR A 189 13.93 6.32 -12.85
CA THR A 189 14.15 4.92 -12.43
C THR A 189 14.95 4.14 -13.48
N PHE A 190 14.77 4.45 -14.76
CA PHE A 190 15.50 3.86 -15.89
C PHE A 190 15.57 4.85 -17.07
N PRO A 191 16.51 4.68 -18.02
CA PRO A 191 16.63 5.60 -19.15
C PRO A 191 15.45 5.51 -20.12
N LYS A 192 15.12 6.63 -20.76
CA LYS A 192 14.00 6.74 -21.74
C LYS A 192 14.03 5.67 -22.84
N SER A 193 15.22 5.23 -23.25
CA SER A 193 15.40 4.18 -24.26
C SER A 193 14.80 2.82 -23.86
N GLN A 194 14.64 2.55 -22.56
CA GLN A 194 14.06 1.30 -22.07
C GLN A 194 12.53 1.32 -22.02
N LEU A 195 11.88 2.50 -22.04
CA LEU A 195 10.42 2.60 -21.84
C LEU A 195 9.63 1.75 -22.83
N ALA A 196 9.89 1.89 -24.13
CA ALA A 196 9.19 1.14 -25.17
C ALA A 196 9.43 -0.37 -25.07
N VAL A 197 10.65 -0.77 -24.65
CA VAL A 197 10.99 -2.19 -24.44
C VAL A 197 10.17 -2.76 -23.29
N LEU A 198 10.15 -2.07 -22.14
CA LEU A 198 9.40 -2.49 -20.96
C LEU A 198 7.89 -2.52 -21.20
N GLN A 199 7.34 -1.54 -21.94
CA GLN A 199 5.92 -1.48 -22.26
C GLN A 199 5.47 -2.62 -23.21
N ALA A 200 6.38 -3.15 -24.02
CA ALA A 200 6.12 -4.26 -24.93
C ALA A 200 6.18 -5.64 -24.26
N LEU A 201 6.72 -5.75 -23.04
CA LEU A 201 6.75 -7.00 -22.30
C LEU A 201 5.33 -7.46 -21.93
N PRO A 202 5.08 -8.78 -21.80
CA PRO A 202 3.85 -9.26 -21.21
C PRO A 202 3.78 -8.87 -19.72
N LEU A 203 2.61 -9.03 -19.08
CA LEU A 203 2.50 -8.86 -17.62
C LEU A 203 3.40 -9.85 -16.86
N GLY A 204 3.70 -11.01 -17.47
CA GLY A 204 4.64 -11.98 -16.92
C GLY A 204 4.15 -12.72 -15.69
N VAL A 205 2.82 -12.78 -15.49
CA VAL A 205 2.21 -13.49 -14.36
C VAL A 205 2.19 -15.00 -14.56
N ILE A 206 2.17 -15.74 -13.45
CA ILE A 206 1.93 -17.19 -13.44
C ILE A 206 0.46 -17.51 -13.73
N ASP A 207 0.20 -18.74 -14.17
CA ASP A 207 -1.14 -19.26 -14.42
C ASP A 207 -1.24 -20.74 -13.97
N PRO A 208 -2.06 -21.07 -12.96
CA PRO A 208 -2.96 -20.18 -12.21
C PRO A 208 -2.20 -19.21 -11.28
N LEU A 209 -2.83 -18.08 -10.95
CA LEU A 209 -2.38 -17.23 -9.85
C LEU A 209 -2.56 -17.95 -8.52
N GLU A 210 -1.63 -17.72 -7.60
CA GLU A 210 -1.78 -18.17 -6.21
C GLU A 210 -2.69 -17.22 -5.41
N ARG A 211 -3.10 -17.69 -4.22
CA ARG A 211 -3.97 -16.95 -3.31
C ARG A 211 -3.34 -16.78 -1.93
N CYS A 212 -3.20 -15.54 -1.50
CA CYS A 212 -2.61 -15.23 -0.19
C CYS A 212 -3.58 -15.43 0.98
N ASP A 213 -4.88 -15.57 0.73
CA ASP A 213 -5.90 -15.79 1.76
C ASP A 213 -6.17 -17.27 2.06
N LEU A 214 -5.65 -18.18 1.23
CA LEU A 214 -5.81 -19.63 1.37
C LEU A 214 -4.58 -20.32 1.99
N GLY A 215 -3.60 -19.53 2.45
CA GLY A 215 -2.42 -19.97 3.22
C GLY A 215 -2.56 -19.77 4.73
#